data_AF-A0A6P1AM89-F1
#
_entry.id   AF-A0A6P1AM89-F1
#
_cell.length_a   1.000
_cell.length_b   1.000
_cell.length_c   1.000
_cell.angle_alpha   90.00
_cell.angle_beta   90.00
_cell.angle_gamma   90.00
#
_symmetry.space_group_name_H-M   'P 1'
#
loop_
_entity.id
_entity.type
_entity.pdbx_description
1 polymer ?
#
loop_
_entity_poly.entity_id
_entity_poly.type
_entity_poly.pdbx_seq_one_letter_code
_entity_poly.pdbx_strand_id
1 'polypeptide(L)'
;MSIILPNSRFLEQEVVNWNHHSSVSRLKLPIGVAYGSDLTTVRSALIDATKNHPDIIENPQPKVFFRGFGDSSLDFDLLVWIKEPQKQFQIKSDLYFRIEAIFRNRGVEIPFPQRDLHVRSGSLPVEVSPELIASLTQLSTSLASWLQHQSNGGKSHSQDSNNIHSSKNDSSQKNN
;
A
#
# COMPACT_ATOMS: atom_id res chain seq x y z
N MET A 1 -36.16 -52.28 18.22
CA MET A 1 -34.79 -52.56 18.69
C MET A 1 -34.06 -51.23 18.70
N SER A 2 -33.86 -50.63 19.87
CA SER A 2 -33.23 -49.32 20.01
C SER A 2 -31.72 -49.51 20.18
N ILE A 3 -30.94 -48.94 19.26
CA ILE A 3 -29.47 -48.89 19.38
C ILE A 3 -29.14 -47.57 20.06
N ILE A 4 -28.69 -47.65 21.32
CA ILE A 4 -28.12 -46.52 22.05
C ILE A 4 -26.63 -46.51 21.71
N LEU A 5 -26.20 -45.52 20.93
CA LEU A 5 -24.79 -45.24 20.71
C LEU A 5 -24.25 -44.48 21.92
N PRO A 6 -23.32 -45.07 22.70
CA PRO A 6 -22.68 -44.37 23.80
C PRO A 6 -21.83 -43.25 23.19
N ASN A 7 -22.07 -42.03 23.68
CA ASN A 7 -21.41 -40.83 23.19
C ASN A 7 -19.97 -40.81 23.72
N SER A 8 -19.09 -41.57 23.09
CA SER A 8 -17.65 -41.48 23.32
C SER A 8 -16.92 -41.70 22.00
N ARG A 9 -16.41 -40.58 21.49
CA ARG A 9 -15.62 -40.40 20.26
C ARG A 9 -16.43 -40.14 18.99
N PHE A 10 -16.94 -38.91 18.88
CA PHE A 10 -17.14 -38.27 17.59
C PHE A 10 -16.20 -37.07 17.48
N LEU A 11 -15.27 -37.19 16.53
CA LEU A 11 -14.44 -36.10 16.01
C LEU A 11 -15.35 -34.98 15.54
N GLU A 12 -15.12 -33.77 16.05
CA GLU A 12 -15.32 -32.44 15.44
C GLU A 12 -16.20 -32.36 14.17
N GLN A 13 -17.41 -32.88 14.23
CA GLN A 13 -18.44 -32.66 13.25
C GLN A 13 -19.55 -31.94 13.97
N GLU A 14 -19.71 -30.67 13.62
CA GLU A 14 -20.76 -29.79 14.08
C GLU A 14 -22.09 -30.55 14.05
N VAL A 15 -22.57 -30.97 15.22
CA VAL A 15 -23.85 -31.67 15.35
C VAL A 15 -24.92 -30.63 15.06
N VAL A 16 -25.29 -30.50 13.79
CA VAL A 16 -26.48 -29.75 13.38
C VAL A 16 -27.66 -30.56 13.89
N ASN A 17 -28.21 -30.13 15.03
CA ASN A 17 -29.40 -30.73 15.63
C ASN A 17 -30.61 -30.44 14.72
N TRP A 18 -30.96 -31.39 13.86
CA TRP A 18 -32.18 -31.40 13.05
C TRP A 18 -33.37 -31.83 13.89
N ASN A 19 -33.76 -31.05 14.90
CA ASN A 19 -35.00 -31.33 15.63
C ASN A 19 -36.12 -30.38 15.18
N HIS A 20 -37.13 -30.97 14.51
CA HIS A 20 -38.51 -30.52 14.34
C HIS A 20 -38.77 -29.04 13.93
N HIS A 21 -39.35 -28.88 12.73
CA HIS A 21 -40.14 -27.73 12.24
C HIS A 21 -39.48 -26.37 12.02
N SER A 22 -38.20 -26.20 12.33
CA SER A 22 -37.48 -24.96 12.01
C SER A 22 -36.54 -25.19 10.84
N SER A 23 -36.99 -24.91 9.61
CA SER A 23 -36.09 -24.86 8.43
C SER A 23 -35.12 -23.68 8.48
N VAL A 24 -35.15 -22.88 9.54
CA VAL A 24 -34.31 -21.69 9.68
C VAL A 24 -32.89 -22.09 10.08
N SER A 25 -31.90 -21.59 9.34
CA SER A 25 -30.48 -21.77 9.66
C SER A 25 -29.75 -20.44 9.71
N ARG A 26 -28.67 -20.36 10.49
CA ARG A 26 -27.81 -19.18 10.59
C ARG A 26 -26.61 -19.34 9.67
N LEU A 27 -26.46 -18.42 8.73
CA LEU A 27 -25.32 -18.36 7.82
C LEU A 27 -24.30 -17.34 8.33
N LYS A 28 -23.03 -17.73 8.28
CA LYS A 28 -21.88 -16.87 8.59
C LYS A 28 -21.11 -16.55 7.32
N LEU A 29 -20.87 -15.26 7.09
CA LEU A 29 -20.06 -14.75 6.00
C LEU A 29 -18.84 -14.04 6.60
N PRO A 30 -17.62 -14.57 6.42
CA PRO A 30 -16.40 -13.83 6.74
C PRO A 30 -16.13 -12.79 5.65
N ILE A 31 -15.75 -11.58 6.05
CA ILE A 31 -15.38 -10.45 5.17
C ILE A 31 -14.13 -9.79 5.73
N GLY A 32 -13.13 -9.55 4.89
CA GLY A 32 -11.98 -8.71 5.20
C GLY A 32 -12.07 -7.38 4.44
N VAL A 33 -11.78 -6.27 5.11
CA VAL A 33 -11.66 -4.93 4.49
C VAL A 33 -10.29 -4.35 4.75
N ALA A 34 -9.86 -3.40 3.91
CA ALA A 34 -8.52 -2.82 4.03
C ALA A 34 -8.37 -2.02 5.33
N TYR A 35 -7.17 -2.07 5.90
CA TYR A 35 -6.78 -1.17 7.00
C TYR A 35 -6.98 0.28 6.58
N GLY A 36 -7.52 1.11 7.48
CA GLY A 36 -7.88 2.51 7.20
C GLY A 36 -9.34 2.72 6.75
N SER A 37 -10.10 1.65 6.51
CA SER A 37 -11.55 1.75 6.26
C SER A 37 -12.32 2.24 7.50
N ASP A 38 -13.34 3.07 7.30
CA ASP A 38 -14.25 3.47 8.39
C ASP A 38 -15.14 2.30 8.81
N LEU A 39 -14.94 1.82 10.05
CA LEU A 39 -15.67 0.69 10.64
C LEU A 39 -17.19 0.93 10.68
N THR A 40 -17.62 2.17 10.84
CA THR A 40 -19.05 2.52 10.91
C THR A 40 -19.69 2.38 9.53
N THR A 41 -19.01 2.88 8.50
CA THR A 41 -19.40 2.71 7.10
C THR A 41 -19.40 1.24 6.69
N VAL A 42 -18.39 0.46 7.06
CA VAL A 42 -18.33 -0.99 6.78
C VAL A 42 -19.50 -1.73 7.44
N ARG A 43 -19.76 -1.46 8.73
CA ARG A 43 -20.87 -2.10 9.46
C ARG A 43 -22.22 -1.80 8.82
N SER A 44 -22.48 -0.53 8.50
CA SER A 44 -23.73 -0.14 7.84
C SER A 44 -23.86 -0.76 6.46
N ALA A 45 -22.78 -0.80 5.67
CA ALA A 45 -22.75 -1.41 4.35
C ALA A 45 -23.10 -2.91 4.38
N LEU A 46 -22.52 -3.65 5.33
CA LEU A 46 -22.80 -5.08 5.50
C LEU A 46 -24.26 -5.35 5.90
N ILE A 47 -24.83 -4.53 6.79
CA ILE A 47 -26.25 -4.65 7.14
C ILE A 47 -27.14 -4.29 5.95
N ASP A 48 -26.82 -3.23 5.22
CA ASP A 48 -27.59 -2.78 4.06
C ASP A 48 -27.58 -3.82 2.93
N ALA A 49 -26.49 -4.57 2.76
CA ALA A 49 -26.41 -5.67 1.79
C ALA A 49 -27.43 -6.79 2.05
N THR A 50 -27.87 -6.96 3.31
CA THR A 50 -28.85 -7.98 3.70
C THR A 50 -30.30 -7.54 3.51
N LYS A 51 -30.54 -6.22 3.42
CA LYS A 51 -31.89 -5.68 3.30
C LYS A 51 -32.51 -6.08 1.95
N ASN A 52 -33.81 -6.34 1.96
CA ASN A 52 -34.58 -6.72 0.76
C ASN A 52 -34.06 -7.99 0.04
N HIS A 53 -33.36 -8.88 0.74
CA HIS A 53 -33.00 -10.18 0.18
C HIS A 53 -34.12 -11.19 0.51
N PRO A 54 -34.75 -11.85 -0.48
CA PRO A 54 -35.96 -12.65 -0.28
C PRO A 54 -35.76 -13.84 0.66
N ASP A 55 -34.56 -14.45 0.64
CA ASP A 55 -34.22 -15.61 1.46
C ASP A 55 -33.72 -15.29 2.88
N ILE A 56 -33.50 -14.00 3.19
CA ILE A 56 -33.02 -13.56 4.50
C ILE A 56 -34.21 -13.25 5.40
N ILE A 57 -34.11 -13.70 6.64
CA ILE A 57 -35.09 -13.46 7.68
C ILE A 57 -34.68 -12.20 8.45
N GLU A 58 -35.58 -11.23 8.54
CA GLU A 58 -35.34 -9.97 9.25
C GLU A 58 -35.43 -10.10 10.78
N ASN A 59 -36.14 -11.11 11.28
CA ASN A 59 -36.24 -11.41 12.70
C ASN A 59 -35.93 -12.90 12.95
N PRO A 60 -34.75 -13.25 13.46
CA PRO A 60 -33.79 -12.37 14.13
C PRO A 60 -32.98 -11.49 13.17
N GLN A 61 -32.68 -10.25 13.59
CA GLN A 61 -31.95 -9.29 12.76
C GLN A 61 -30.53 -9.76 12.42
N PRO A 62 -30.05 -9.46 11.20
CA PRO A 62 -28.66 -9.60 10.82
C PRO A 62 -27.72 -8.91 11.80
N LYS A 63 -26.57 -9.53 12.08
CA LYS A 63 -25.56 -8.97 12.99
C LYS A 63 -24.21 -8.95 12.32
N VAL A 64 -23.46 -7.88 12.56
CA VAL A 64 -22.07 -7.72 12.13
C VAL A 64 -21.19 -7.72 13.37
N PHE A 65 -20.17 -8.56 13.37
CA PHE A 65 -19.17 -8.61 14.42
C PHE A 65 -17.81 -8.27 13.85
N PHE A 66 -17.10 -7.36 14.50
CA PHE A 66 -15.68 -7.18 14.26
C PHE A 66 -14.93 -8.31 14.95
N ARG A 67 -14.25 -9.15 14.17
CA ARG A 67 -13.55 -10.34 14.65
C ARG A 67 -12.17 -9.99 15.17
N GLY A 68 -11.50 -9.04 14.53
CA GLY A 68 -10.19 -8.59 14.94
C GLY A 68 -9.35 -8.08 13.77
N PHE A 69 -8.06 -8.01 14.02
CA PHE A 69 -7.04 -7.52 13.12
C PHE A 69 -6.34 -8.73 12.49
N GLY A 70 -6.54 -8.93 11.18
CA GLY A 70 -5.87 -9.98 10.40
C GLY A 70 -4.57 -9.48 9.77
N ASP A 71 -3.83 -10.38 9.13
CA ASP A 71 -2.48 -10.11 8.59
C ASP A 71 -2.46 -8.98 7.55
N SER A 72 -3.52 -8.83 6.76
CA SER A 72 -3.65 -7.75 5.75
C SER A 72 -5.05 -7.17 5.69
N SER A 73 -5.91 -7.47 6.67
CA SER A 73 -7.32 -7.06 6.68
C SER A 73 -7.84 -6.76 8.08
N LEU A 74 -8.87 -5.93 8.15
CA LEU A 74 -9.79 -5.82 9.27
C LEU A 74 -10.90 -6.86 9.07
N ASP A 75 -11.02 -7.81 9.98
CA ASP A 75 -11.87 -8.98 9.79
C ASP A 75 -13.24 -8.81 10.44
N PHE A 76 -14.28 -9.14 9.69
CA PHE A 76 -15.68 -9.07 10.09
C PHE A 76 -16.42 -10.39 9.82
N ASP A 77 -17.38 -10.69 10.67
CA ASP A 77 -18.38 -11.73 10.42
C ASP A 77 -19.76 -11.08 10.26
N LEU A 78 -20.41 -11.31 9.12
CA LEU A 78 -21.83 -11.05 8.93
C LEU A 78 -22.62 -12.33 9.21
N LEU A 79 -23.54 -12.26 10.16
CA LEU A 79 -24.44 -13.35 10.55
C LEU A 79 -25.86 -13.02 10.09
N VAL A 80 -26.43 -13.89 9.28
CA VAL A 80 -27.79 -13.77 8.76
C VAL A 80 -28.57 -15.06 9.01
N TRP A 81 -29.89 -14.95 9.15
CA TRP A 81 -30.78 -16.11 9.25
C TRP A 81 -31.46 -16.33 7.90
N ILE A 82 -31.49 -17.58 7.45
CA ILE A 82 -32.05 -17.99 6.15
C ILE A 82 -33.14 -19.05 6.33
N LYS A 83 -34.15 -19.03 5.45
CA LYS A 83 -35.31 -19.95 5.52
C LYS A 83 -35.04 -21.34 4.94
N GLU A 84 -34.13 -21.41 3.97
CA GLU A 84 -33.86 -22.60 3.17
C GLU A 84 -32.35 -22.92 3.20
N PRO A 85 -31.89 -23.78 4.12
CA PRO A 85 -30.47 -24.08 4.29
C PRO A 85 -29.87 -24.74 3.05
N GLN A 86 -30.68 -25.40 2.23
CA GLN A 86 -30.26 -26.02 0.97
C GLN A 86 -29.74 -24.99 -0.04
N LYS A 87 -30.24 -23.74 0.01
CA LYS A 87 -29.81 -22.63 -0.86
C LYS A 87 -28.63 -21.84 -0.30
N GLN A 88 -28.02 -22.27 0.81
CA GLN A 88 -26.99 -21.49 1.52
C GLN A 88 -25.86 -21.00 0.61
N PHE A 89 -25.40 -21.82 -0.34
CA PHE A 89 -24.30 -21.45 -1.24
C PHE A 89 -24.70 -20.33 -2.19
N GLN A 90 -25.90 -20.42 -2.76
CA GLN A 90 -26.45 -19.38 -3.65
C GLN A 90 -26.67 -18.07 -2.89
N ILE A 91 -27.33 -18.13 -1.72
CA ILE A 91 -27.58 -16.95 -0.88
C ILE A 91 -26.26 -16.30 -0.46
N LYS A 92 -25.25 -17.11 -0.09
CA LYS A 92 -23.92 -16.59 0.27
C LYS A 92 -23.26 -15.87 -0.89
N SER A 93 -23.32 -16.45 -2.09
CA SER A 93 -22.79 -15.84 -3.32
C SER A 93 -23.49 -14.52 -3.63
N ASP A 94 -24.82 -14.50 -3.59
CA ASP A 94 -25.63 -13.30 -3.87
C ASP A 94 -25.32 -12.17 -2.88
N LEU A 95 -25.15 -12.53 -1.60
CA LEU A 95 -24.71 -11.59 -0.57
C LEU A 95 -23.32 -11.03 -0.85
N TYR A 96 -22.35 -11.85 -1.26
CA TYR A 96 -21.02 -11.34 -1.61
C TYR A 96 -21.06 -10.36 -2.79
N PHE A 97 -21.84 -10.64 -3.85
CA PHE A 97 -22.02 -9.71 -4.96
C PHE A 97 -22.63 -8.38 -4.51
N ARG A 98 -23.65 -8.42 -3.64
CA ARG A 98 -24.28 -7.22 -3.08
C ARG A 98 -23.32 -6.42 -2.19
N ILE A 99 -22.55 -7.11 -1.34
CA ILE A 99 -21.56 -6.49 -0.46
C ILE A 99 -20.51 -5.77 -1.29
N GLU A 100 -19.94 -6.43 -2.31
CA GLU A 100 -18.93 -5.84 -3.18
C GLU A 100 -19.48 -4.59 -3.89
N ALA A 101 -20.69 -4.65 -4.44
CA ALA A 101 -21.31 -3.49 -5.10
C ALA A 101 -21.52 -2.31 -4.14
N ILE A 102 -21.96 -2.56 -2.91
CA ILE A 102 -22.15 -1.51 -1.89
C ILE A 102 -20.80 -0.95 -1.42
N PHE A 103 -19.80 -1.81 -1.24
CA PHE A 103 -18.45 -1.39 -0.85
C PHE A 103 -17.86 -0.46 -1.89
N ARG A 104 -17.97 -0.82 -3.17
CA ARG A 104 -17.55 0.02 -4.29
C ARG A 104 -18.24 1.38 -4.27
N ASN A 105 -19.55 1.42 -4.02
CA ASN A 105 -20.33 2.66 -3.96
C ASN A 105 -19.99 3.54 -2.74
N ARG A 106 -19.53 2.94 -1.64
CA ARG A 106 -19.17 3.63 -0.39
C ARG A 106 -17.68 3.89 -0.23
N GLY A 107 -16.86 3.53 -1.22
CA GLY A 107 -15.41 3.68 -1.16
C GLY A 107 -14.73 2.77 -0.13
N VAL A 108 -15.33 1.63 0.21
CA VAL A 108 -14.70 0.61 1.07
C VAL A 108 -13.82 -0.28 0.20
N GLU A 109 -12.52 -0.32 0.51
CA GLU A 109 -11.55 -1.10 -0.24
C GLU A 109 -11.42 -2.53 0.31
N ILE A 110 -11.36 -3.50 -0.59
CA ILE A 110 -11.07 -4.91 -0.27
C ILE A 110 -9.55 -5.10 -0.38
N PRO A 111 -8.87 -5.59 0.67
CA PRO A 111 -7.43 -5.61 0.70
C PRO A 111 -6.88 -6.69 -0.23
N PHE A 112 -5.77 -6.36 -0.89
CA PHE A 112 -4.87 -7.35 -1.45
C PHE A 112 -3.88 -7.80 -0.37
N PRO A 113 -3.38 -9.04 -0.42
CA PRO A 113 -2.32 -9.48 0.48
C PRO A 113 -1.11 -8.54 0.37
N GLN A 114 -0.73 -7.92 1.49
CA GLN A 114 0.44 -7.05 1.53
C GLN A 114 1.67 -7.90 1.88
N ARG A 115 2.78 -7.68 1.14
CA ARG A 115 4.06 -8.33 1.43
C ARG A 115 5.15 -7.28 1.55
N ASP A 116 5.59 -7.06 2.77
CA ASP A 116 6.69 -6.16 3.06
C ASP A 116 8.03 -6.84 2.75
N LEU A 117 8.83 -6.24 1.86
CA LEU A 117 10.19 -6.68 1.54
C LEU A 117 11.19 -5.78 2.25
N HIS A 118 11.79 -6.29 3.33
CA HIS A 118 12.86 -5.58 4.03
C HIS A 118 14.23 -6.03 3.49
N VAL A 119 14.82 -5.25 2.59
CA VAL A 119 16.15 -5.51 2.04
C VAL A 119 17.21 -5.06 3.05
N ARG A 120 17.76 -6.01 3.83
CA ARG A 120 18.70 -5.72 4.92
C ARG A 120 20.10 -5.33 4.48
N SER A 121 20.56 -5.86 3.33
CA SER A 121 21.85 -5.54 2.71
C SER A 121 21.92 -6.22 1.35
N GLY A 122 21.97 -5.44 0.29
CA GLY A 122 22.19 -5.90 -1.07
C GLY A 122 22.34 -4.69 -1.97
N SER A 123 23.38 -4.65 -2.78
CA SER A 123 23.41 -3.72 -3.91
C SER A 123 22.27 -4.14 -4.84
N LEU A 124 21.19 -3.36 -4.87
CA LEU A 124 20.29 -3.45 -6.01
C LEU A 124 21.16 -3.19 -7.24
N PRO A 125 21.17 -4.08 -8.25
CA PRO A 125 21.87 -3.79 -9.49
C PRO A 125 21.15 -2.62 -10.15
N VAL A 126 21.59 -1.41 -9.81
CA VAL A 126 21.21 -0.21 -10.53
C VAL A 126 22.05 -0.26 -11.79
N GLU A 127 21.44 -0.64 -12.91
CA GLU A 127 22.05 -0.44 -14.21
C GLU A 127 22.17 1.05 -14.46
N VAL A 128 23.35 1.60 -14.11
CA VAL A 128 23.72 2.95 -14.50
C VAL A 128 23.85 2.99 -16.01
N SER A 129 23.09 3.87 -16.65
CA SER A 129 23.14 4.01 -18.10
C SER A 129 24.54 4.44 -18.55
N PRO A 130 25.06 3.91 -19.68
CA PRO A 130 26.38 4.27 -20.19
C PRO A 130 26.57 5.79 -20.39
N GLU A 131 25.50 6.49 -20.75
CA GLU A 131 25.48 7.95 -20.92
C GLU A 131 25.75 8.71 -19.61
N LEU A 132 25.26 8.20 -18.49
CA LEU A 132 25.43 8.82 -17.18
C LEU A 132 26.86 8.66 -16.70
N ILE A 133 27.47 7.50 -16.97
CA ILE A 133 28.89 7.24 -16.71
C ILE A 133 29.78 8.16 -17.57
N ALA A 134 29.47 8.28 -18.87
CA ALA A 134 30.19 9.18 -19.77
C ALA A 134 30.12 10.64 -19.32
N SER A 135 28.92 11.11 -18.95
CA SER A 135 28.71 12.48 -18.46
C SER A 135 29.46 12.77 -17.17
N LEU A 136 29.44 11.86 -16.20
CA LEU A 136 30.18 12.00 -14.94
C LEU A 136 31.70 12.00 -15.17
N THR A 137 32.19 11.19 -16.11
CA THR A 137 33.61 11.13 -16.48
C THR A 137 34.05 12.44 -17.16
N GLN A 138 33.19 13.01 -18.00
CA GLN A 138 33.48 14.28 -18.66
C GLN A 138 33.47 15.44 -17.65
N LEU A 139 32.53 15.44 -16.69
CA LEU A 139 32.46 16.43 -15.62
C LEU A 139 33.66 16.32 -14.67
N SER A 140 34.08 15.11 -14.29
CA SER A 140 35.26 14.93 -13.44
C SER A 140 36.54 15.43 -14.11
N THR A 141 36.68 15.15 -15.41
CA THR A 141 37.82 15.61 -16.22
C THR A 141 37.82 17.13 -16.37
N SER A 142 36.65 17.73 -16.59
CA SER A 142 36.47 19.19 -16.71
C SER A 142 36.73 19.90 -15.39
N LEU A 143 36.31 19.31 -14.27
CA LEU A 143 36.58 19.84 -12.93
C LEU A 143 38.07 19.76 -12.59
N ALA A 144 38.74 18.65 -12.95
CA ALA A 144 40.17 18.48 -12.73
C ALA A 144 41.00 19.51 -13.51
N SER A 145 40.65 19.79 -14.77
CA SER A 145 41.34 20.80 -15.56
C SER A 145 41.13 22.22 -15.01
N TRP A 146 39.92 22.54 -14.56
CA TRP A 146 39.62 23.83 -13.92
C TRP A 146 40.40 24.03 -12.60
N LEU A 147 40.51 22.99 -11.76
CA LEU A 147 41.31 23.03 -10.53
C LEU A 147 42.81 23.20 -10.82
N GLN A 148 43.32 22.54 -11.86
CA GLN A 148 44.71 22.68 -12.31
C GLN A 148 45.02 24.13 -12.75
N HIS A 149 44.08 24.77 -13.44
CA HIS A 149 44.20 26.17 -13.87
C HIS A 149 44.13 27.15 -12.70
N GLN A 150 43.33 26.89 -11.65
CA GLN A 150 43.35 27.69 -10.42
C GLN A 150 44.66 27.57 -9.66
N SER A 151 45.24 26.36 -9.58
CA SER A 151 46.54 26.10 -8.95
C SER A 151 47.69 26.85 -9.65
N ASN A 152 47.66 26.96 -10.98
CA ASN A 152 48.67 27.69 -11.76
C ASN A 152 48.50 29.22 -11.74
N GLY A 153 47.34 29.75 -11.30
CA GLY A 153 47.06 31.18 -11.21
C GLY A 153 47.70 31.90 -10.01
N GLY A 154 48.33 31.17 -9.08
CA GLY A 154 48.90 31.72 -7.84
C GLY A 154 50.34 32.26 -7.92
N LYS A 155 51.00 32.26 -9.09
CA LYS A 155 52.42 32.68 -9.23
C LYS A 155 52.65 33.97 -10.03
N SER A 156 51.72 34.92 -9.97
CA SER A 156 51.83 36.18 -10.73
C SER A 156 51.34 37.41 -9.95
N HIS A 157 51.83 37.64 -8.73
CA HIS A 157 51.78 38.99 -8.15
C HIS A 157 52.75 39.13 -6.96
N SER A 158 53.96 39.60 -7.23
CA SER A 158 54.77 40.45 -6.34
C SER A 158 56.16 40.67 -6.94
N GLN A 159 56.29 41.70 -7.78
CA GLN A 159 57.46 42.58 -7.90
C GLN A 159 57.25 43.43 -9.15
N ASP A 160 57.02 44.73 -8.95
CA ASP A 160 57.65 45.80 -9.71
C ASP A 160 57.11 47.16 -9.23
N SER A 161 57.53 47.52 -8.03
CA SER A 161 57.61 48.91 -7.59
C SER A 161 59.09 49.26 -7.54
N ASN A 162 59.66 49.73 -8.66
CA ASN A 162 60.86 50.57 -8.71
C ASN A 162 61.26 50.87 -10.17
N ASN A 163 60.82 52.01 -10.72
CA ASN A 163 61.73 53.02 -11.27
C ASN A 163 60.96 54.22 -11.86
N ILE A 164 61.00 55.36 -11.17
CA ILE A 164 60.76 56.68 -11.76
C ILE A 164 61.93 57.58 -11.36
N HIS A 165 62.99 57.64 -12.17
CA HIS A 165 63.81 58.85 -12.37
C HIS A 165 64.92 58.62 -13.41
N SER A 166 64.82 59.29 -14.56
CA SER A 166 65.81 60.27 -15.04
C SER A 166 65.80 60.42 -16.58
N SER A 167 65.49 61.66 -16.98
CA SER A 167 66.06 62.43 -18.08
C SER A 167 66.19 61.83 -19.49
N LYS A 168 65.41 62.40 -20.42
CA LYS A 168 65.91 62.75 -21.75
C LYS A 168 65.61 64.22 -22.03
N ASN A 169 66.62 65.06 -21.78
CA ASN A 169 66.97 66.14 -22.69
C ASN A 169 67.29 65.49 -24.05
N ASP A 170 66.68 65.91 -25.14
CA ASP A 170 67.37 66.86 -26.00
C ASP A 170 66.41 67.54 -26.98
N SER A 171 66.74 68.80 -27.18
CA SER A 171 66.19 69.84 -28.00
C SER A 171 66.13 69.51 -29.50
N SER A 172 65.11 70.04 -30.17
CA SER A 172 65.24 70.55 -31.54
C SER A 172 64.29 71.72 -31.73
N GLN A 173 64.91 72.88 -31.94
CA GLN A 173 64.29 74.14 -32.29
C GLN A 173 63.70 74.11 -33.71
N LYS A 174 62.72 75.01 -33.91
CA LYS A 174 62.65 76.07 -34.95
C LYS A 174 61.46 76.02 -35.93
N ASN A 175 60.72 77.14 -35.90
CA ASN A 175 60.01 77.84 -36.99
C ASN A 175 58.71 77.16 -37.45
N ASN A 176 57.57 77.83 -37.64
CA ASN A 176 57.27 79.22 -38.01
C ASN A 176 55.82 79.52 -37.58
#